data_AF-A0A1R4HBD6-F1
#
_entry.id   AF-A0A1R4HBD6-F1
#
_cell.length_a   1.000
_cell.length_b   1.000
_cell.length_c   1.000
_cell.angle_alpha   90.00
_cell.angle_beta   90.00
_cell.angle_gamma   90.00
#
_symmetry.space_group_name_H-M   'P 1'
#
loop_
_entity.id
_entity.type
_entity.pdbx_description
1 polymer ?
#
loop_
_entity_poly.entity_id
_entity_poly.type
_entity_poly.pdbx_seq_one_letter_code
_entity_poly.pdbx_strand_id
1 'polypeptide(L)'
;MNRNAVTRTNQPHDYLLNRETAVHEASHAVAIYLGNKQKQLPATFFQIIINRQALPHNILLSNNDGIQHDWIAKIEGGRLIHSLPTSIDEITQGLSAAQTFAYRRAFEADIINLLVGSLAEAKYVALRDNEPINQYLVTVQALHYYGGASDLMLIGKYLNCVEKHERSDKMTELFLLAYRFIDNRSIWQTIMTLADYIQKSVKNTIAYEEISDLIDQQSK
;
A
#
# COMPACT_ATOMS: atom_id res chain seq x y z
N MET A 1 3.82 18.09 58.31
CA MET A 1 3.77 18.43 56.87
C MET A 1 4.03 17.17 56.08
N ASN A 2 2.95 16.55 55.57
CA ASN A 2 2.97 15.28 54.84
C ASN A 2 3.15 15.56 53.34
N ARG A 3 4.19 14.99 52.71
CA ARG A 3 4.36 15.03 51.25
C ARG A 3 3.64 13.82 50.66
N ASN A 4 2.46 14.04 50.08
CA ASN A 4 1.76 13.02 49.30
C ASN A 4 2.54 12.79 48.00
N ALA A 5 3.15 11.62 47.86
CA ALA A 5 3.65 11.13 46.59
C ALA A 5 2.44 10.78 45.71
N VAL A 6 2.23 11.55 44.65
CA VAL A 6 1.30 11.19 43.58
C VAL A 6 1.95 10.03 42.83
N THR A 7 1.48 8.81 43.09
CA THR A 7 1.73 7.64 42.25
C THR A 7 1.13 7.93 40.87
N ARG A 8 1.97 8.36 39.92
CA ARG A 8 1.67 8.26 38.50
C ARG A 8 1.45 6.79 38.20
N THR A 9 0.21 6.43 37.93
CA THR A 9 -0.14 5.15 37.32
C THR A 9 0.55 5.10 35.97
N ASN A 10 1.60 4.29 35.85
CA ASN A 10 2.20 3.92 34.58
C ASN A 10 1.14 3.15 33.79
N GLN A 11 0.38 3.87 32.96
CA GLN A 11 -0.34 3.23 31.86
C GLN A 11 0.72 2.63 30.92
N PRO A 12 0.52 1.40 30.40
CA PRO A 12 1.39 0.90 29.35
C PRO A 12 1.30 1.89 28.19
N HIS A 13 2.45 2.36 27.70
CA HIS A 13 2.49 3.06 26.42
C HIS A 13 1.96 2.08 25.37
N ASP A 14 0.69 2.23 24.98
CA ASP A 14 0.15 1.58 23.80
C ASP A 14 0.89 2.20 22.60
N TYR A 15 1.96 1.54 22.19
CA TYR A 15 2.59 1.79 20.90
C TYR A 15 1.51 1.63 19.84
N LEU A 16 1.39 2.55 18.89
CA LEU A 16 0.38 2.50 17.82
C LEU A 16 1.09 2.45 16.48
N LEU A 17 0.56 1.66 15.54
CA LEU A 17 0.99 1.70 14.14
C LEU A 17 0.93 3.15 13.65
N ASN A 18 2.00 3.62 12.97
CA ASN A 18 1.95 4.91 12.29
C ASN A 18 0.76 4.92 11.32
N ARG A 19 -0.04 5.98 11.38
CA ARG A 19 -1.24 6.11 10.55
C ARG A 19 -0.90 6.11 9.06
N GLU A 20 0.25 6.66 8.69
CA GLU A 20 0.76 6.65 7.31
C GLU A 20 0.90 5.21 6.79
N THR A 21 1.58 4.35 7.56
CA THR A 21 1.73 2.92 7.24
C THR A 21 0.37 2.21 7.18
N ALA A 22 -0.55 2.49 8.10
CA ALA A 22 -1.89 1.90 8.06
C ALA A 22 -2.65 2.28 6.78
N VAL A 23 -2.53 3.54 6.33
CA VAL A 23 -3.12 4.01 5.07
C VAL A 23 -2.46 3.35 3.87
N HIS A 24 -1.12 3.24 3.88
CA HIS A 24 -0.34 2.57 2.85
C HIS A 24 -0.84 1.14 2.62
N GLU A 25 -0.85 0.32 3.67
CA GLU A 25 -1.25 -1.09 3.59
C GLU A 25 -2.76 -1.26 3.29
N ALA A 26 -3.61 -0.42 3.87
CA ALA A 26 -5.04 -0.43 3.56
C ALA A 26 -5.28 -0.15 2.07
N SER A 27 -4.53 0.77 1.49
CA SER A 27 -4.71 1.16 0.10
C SER A 27 -4.29 0.05 -0.88
N HIS A 28 -3.21 -0.67 -0.60
CA HIS A 28 -2.87 -1.90 -1.33
C HIS A 28 -3.99 -2.94 -1.26
N ALA A 29 -4.48 -3.22 -0.04
CA ALA A 29 -5.56 -4.19 0.16
C ALA A 29 -6.82 -3.83 -0.64
N VAL A 30 -7.23 -2.56 -0.62
CA VAL A 30 -8.39 -2.07 -1.37
C VAL A 30 -8.15 -2.15 -2.88
N ALA A 31 -6.94 -1.81 -3.36
CA ALA A 31 -6.60 -1.92 -4.78
C ALA A 31 -6.61 -3.38 -5.26
N ILE A 32 -6.01 -4.29 -4.49
CA ILE A 32 -5.96 -5.72 -4.78
C ILE A 32 -7.37 -6.33 -4.76
N TYR A 33 -8.21 -6.01 -3.77
CA TYR A 33 -9.55 -6.58 -3.69
C TYR A 33 -10.51 -5.90 -4.66
N LEU A 34 -10.84 -4.63 -4.39
CA LEU A 34 -11.87 -3.90 -5.09
C LEU A 34 -11.41 -3.46 -6.48
N GLY A 35 -10.17 -3.01 -6.60
CA GLY A 35 -9.60 -2.55 -7.86
C GLY A 35 -9.45 -3.68 -8.91
N ASN A 36 -9.13 -4.91 -8.49
CA ASN A 36 -9.12 -6.07 -9.38
C ASN A 36 -10.54 -6.54 -9.72
N LYS A 37 -11.46 -6.57 -8.73
CA LYS A 37 -12.87 -6.91 -8.92
C LYS A 37 -13.56 -6.00 -9.94
N GLN A 38 -13.36 -4.68 -9.85
CA GLN A 38 -13.86 -3.70 -10.82
C GLN A 38 -13.31 -3.94 -12.24
N LYS A 39 -12.08 -4.44 -12.34
CA LYS A 39 -11.45 -4.82 -13.60
C LYS A 39 -11.85 -6.23 -14.07
N GLN A 40 -12.67 -6.97 -13.33
CA GLN A 40 -13.01 -8.37 -13.64
C GLN A 40 -11.75 -9.25 -13.78
N LEU A 41 -10.75 -8.98 -12.93
CA LEU A 41 -9.53 -9.79 -12.84
C LEU A 41 -9.73 -10.93 -11.84
N PRO A 42 -8.94 -12.03 -11.95
CA PRO A 42 -8.98 -13.11 -10.98
C PRO A 42 -8.78 -12.62 -9.54
N ALA A 43 -9.49 -13.22 -8.59
CA ALA A 43 -9.23 -12.97 -7.18
C ALA A 43 -7.86 -13.51 -6.79
N THR A 44 -7.14 -12.76 -5.96
CA THR A 44 -5.84 -13.16 -5.41
C THR A 44 -5.93 -13.19 -3.90
N PHE A 45 -5.29 -14.20 -3.29
CA PHE A 45 -5.17 -14.27 -1.84
C PHE A 45 -4.05 -13.35 -1.36
N PHE A 46 -4.30 -12.64 -0.27
CA PHE A 46 -3.34 -11.79 0.41
C PHE A 46 -3.68 -11.64 1.89
N GLN A 47 -2.75 -11.13 2.68
CA GLN A 47 -2.97 -10.84 4.10
C GLN A 47 -2.16 -9.62 4.52
N ILE A 48 -2.58 -8.94 5.58
CA ILE A 48 -1.79 -7.88 6.20
C ILE A 48 -1.10 -8.47 7.43
N ILE A 49 0.22 -8.45 7.44
CA ILE A 49 1.05 -8.82 8.60
C ILE A 49 1.41 -7.57 9.37
N ILE A 50 1.15 -7.57 10.67
CA ILE A 50 1.48 -6.51 11.62
C ILE A 50 2.53 -7.05 12.58
N ASN A 51 3.78 -6.61 12.40
CA ASN A 51 4.88 -6.96 13.30
C ASN A 51 5.06 -5.87 14.36
N ARG A 52 4.65 -6.20 15.59
CA ARG A 52 4.73 -5.31 16.77
C ARG A 52 6.07 -5.38 17.50
N GLN A 53 6.96 -6.28 17.10
CA GLN A 53 8.26 -6.51 17.74
C GLN A 53 9.45 -6.02 16.89
N ALA A 54 9.19 -5.27 15.82
CA ALA A 54 10.25 -4.69 15.00
C ALA A 54 11.00 -3.61 15.78
N LEU A 55 12.04 -4.01 16.51
CA LEU A 55 13.09 -3.10 16.96
C LEU A 55 13.82 -2.59 15.72
N PRO A 56 14.02 -1.28 15.55
CA PRO A 56 14.96 -0.80 14.55
C PRO A 56 16.36 -1.26 14.95
N HIS A 57 16.87 -2.29 14.27
CA HIS A 57 18.30 -2.55 14.21
C HIS A 57 18.93 -1.34 13.50
N ASN A 58 19.39 -0.34 14.29
CA ASN A 58 20.39 0.70 13.99
C ASN A 58 20.10 2.09 14.60
N ILE A 59 19.65 2.20 15.85
CA ILE A 59 19.84 3.45 16.61
C ILE A 59 20.60 3.15 17.90
N LEU A 60 21.89 2.89 17.75
CA LEU A 60 22.84 3.35 18.75
C LEU A 60 23.04 4.84 18.48
N LEU A 61 22.86 5.67 19.51
CA LEU A 61 23.08 7.12 19.58
C LEU A 61 21.86 8.00 19.27
N SER A 62 20.96 8.14 20.24
CA SER A 62 20.61 9.48 20.75
C SER A 62 19.97 9.36 22.12
N ASN A 63 20.58 10.01 23.11
CA ASN A 63 19.98 10.17 24.42
C ASN A 63 18.85 11.20 24.31
N ASN A 64 17.70 10.91 24.95
CA ASN A 64 16.64 11.83 25.34
C ASN A 64 15.35 12.03 24.52
N ASP A 65 15.00 11.20 23.53
CA ASP A 65 13.62 11.16 23.02
C ASP A 65 13.08 9.73 23.01
N GLY A 66 11.82 9.57 23.41
CA GLY A 66 11.17 8.28 23.61
C GLY A 66 11.35 7.37 22.39
N ILE A 67 11.94 6.19 22.60
CA ILE A 67 12.14 5.18 21.56
C ILE A 67 10.77 4.78 21.02
N GLN A 68 10.40 5.32 19.86
CA GLN A 68 9.22 4.93 19.12
C GLN A 68 9.55 3.56 18.51
N HIS A 69 8.95 2.50 19.06
CA HIS A 69 9.03 1.19 18.45
C HIS A 69 8.14 1.19 17.21
N ASP A 70 8.74 1.31 16.03
CA ASP A 70 8.02 1.34 14.76
C ASP A 70 7.39 -0.03 14.49
N TRP A 71 6.07 -0.10 14.59
CA TRP A 71 5.33 -1.26 14.09
C TRP A 71 5.43 -1.28 12.57
N ILE A 72 5.76 -2.43 12.01
CA ILE A 72 5.79 -2.63 10.57
C ILE A 72 4.53 -3.39 10.19
N ALA A 73 3.64 -2.77 9.44
CA ALA A 73 2.58 -3.48 8.72
C ALA A 73 3.02 -3.67 7.26
N LYS A 74 2.68 -4.82 6.67
CA LYS A 74 2.93 -5.11 5.25
C LYS A 74 1.90 -6.06 4.67
N ILE A 75 1.54 -5.87 3.40
CA ILE A 75 0.80 -6.85 2.60
C ILE A 75 1.72 -7.99 2.19
N GLU A 76 1.23 -9.22 2.33
CA GLU A 76 1.82 -10.42 1.73
C GLU A 76 0.86 -11.04 0.73
N GLY A 77 1.33 -11.37 -0.46
CA GLY A 77 0.52 -11.97 -1.54
C GLY A 77 -0.07 -10.94 -2.50
N GLY A 78 -1.23 -11.25 -3.08
CA GLY A 78 -2.06 -10.30 -3.82
C GLY A 78 -1.69 -10.02 -5.28
N ARG A 79 -0.49 -10.37 -5.73
CA ARG A 79 -0.05 -10.20 -7.12
C ARG A 79 -0.74 -11.19 -8.07
N LEU A 80 -1.10 -10.71 -9.25
CA LEU A 80 -1.65 -11.51 -10.35
C LEU A 80 -0.54 -12.18 -11.16
N ILE A 81 0.63 -11.55 -11.29
CA ILE A 81 1.81 -12.08 -11.96
C ILE A 81 2.86 -12.49 -10.92
N HIS A 82 3.01 -13.80 -10.73
CA HIS A 82 3.95 -14.34 -9.74
C HIS A 82 5.40 -14.41 -10.24
N SER A 83 5.58 -14.58 -11.56
CA SER A 83 6.88 -14.69 -12.22
C SER A 83 6.90 -13.76 -13.42
N LEU A 84 7.82 -12.78 -13.39
CA LEU A 84 7.98 -11.83 -14.48
C LEU A 84 8.80 -12.46 -15.61
N PRO A 85 8.37 -12.34 -16.88
CA PRO A 85 9.14 -12.79 -18.03
C PRO A 85 10.29 -11.83 -18.33
N THR A 86 11.15 -12.19 -19.28
CA THR A 86 12.20 -11.28 -19.76
C THR A 86 11.58 -10.11 -20.53
N SER A 87 10.54 -10.39 -21.33
CA SER A 87 9.73 -9.37 -22.01
C SER A 87 8.26 -9.79 -22.12
N ILE A 88 7.37 -8.80 -22.31
CA ILE A 88 5.96 -9.09 -22.66
C ILE A 88 5.87 -9.77 -24.04
N ASP A 89 6.78 -9.40 -24.95
CA ASP A 89 7.10 -10.09 -26.22
C ASP A 89 7.10 -11.61 -26.08
N GLU A 90 8.05 -12.07 -25.28
CA GLU A 90 8.36 -13.49 -25.07
C GLU A 90 7.15 -14.29 -24.60
N ILE A 91 6.43 -13.79 -23.60
CA ILE A 91 5.31 -14.54 -23.01
C ILE A 91 4.06 -14.53 -23.89
N THR A 92 3.88 -13.51 -24.73
CA THR A 92 2.66 -13.36 -25.54
C THR A 92 2.71 -14.06 -26.89
N GLN A 93 3.90 -14.44 -27.38
CA GLN A 93 4.06 -15.19 -28.64
C GLN A 93 3.33 -16.54 -28.66
N GLY A 94 3.18 -17.20 -27.51
CA GLY A 94 2.50 -18.49 -27.38
C GLY A 94 1.04 -18.41 -26.94
N LEU A 95 0.50 -17.21 -26.75
CA LEU A 95 -0.83 -16.98 -26.18
C LEU A 95 -1.85 -16.60 -27.26
N SER A 96 -3.10 -17.03 -27.05
CA SER A 96 -4.23 -16.48 -27.82
C SER A 96 -4.41 -14.98 -27.54
N ALA A 97 -5.09 -14.26 -28.43
CA ALA A 97 -5.38 -12.84 -28.24
C ALA A 97 -6.08 -12.54 -26.89
N ALA A 98 -7.01 -13.40 -26.47
CA ALA A 98 -7.71 -13.26 -25.19
C ALA A 98 -6.77 -13.46 -23.99
N GLN A 99 -5.85 -14.43 -24.06
CA GLN A 99 -4.87 -14.66 -23.01
C GLN A 99 -3.83 -13.54 -22.93
N THR A 100 -3.34 -13.05 -24.08
CA THR A 100 -2.46 -11.89 -24.15
C THR A 100 -3.12 -10.66 -23.54
N PHE A 101 -4.38 -10.41 -23.86
CA PHE A 101 -5.15 -9.32 -23.27
C PHE A 101 -5.30 -9.48 -21.75
N ALA A 102 -5.68 -10.66 -21.27
CA ALA A 102 -5.80 -10.94 -19.84
C ALA A 102 -4.46 -10.75 -19.10
N TYR A 103 -3.36 -11.23 -19.68
CA TYR A 103 -2.02 -11.09 -19.13
C TYR A 103 -1.62 -9.61 -19.02
N ARG A 104 -1.81 -8.82 -20.09
CA ARG A 104 -1.49 -7.38 -20.08
C ARG A 104 -2.30 -6.63 -19.03
N ARG A 105 -3.58 -6.95 -18.87
CA ARG A 105 -4.42 -6.33 -17.81
C ARG A 105 -3.97 -6.72 -16.40
N ALA A 106 -3.58 -7.96 -16.18
CA ALA A 106 -3.04 -8.41 -14.90
C ALA A 106 -1.70 -7.71 -14.57
N PHE A 107 -0.82 -7.61 -15.56
CA PHE A 107 0.46 -6.91 -15.46
C PHE A 107 0.29 -5.43 -15.08
N GLU A 108 -0.62 -4.72 -15.77
CA GLU A 108 -0.91 -3.30 -15.49
C GLU A 108 -1.59 -3.13 -14.12
N ALA A 109 -2.50 -4.03 -13.76
CA ALA A 109 -3.17 -4.00 -12.46
C ALA A 109 -2.19 -4.19 -11.30
N ASP A 110 -1.21 -5.08 -11.41
CA ASP A 110 -0.18 -5.25 -10.39
C ASP A 110 0.62 -3.96 -10.16
N ILE A 111 1.03 -3.26 -11.23
CA ILE A 111 1.74 -1.97 -11.11
C ILE A 111 0.85 -0.92 -10.45
N ILE A 112 -0.43 -0.83 -10.84
CA ILE A 112 -1.38 0.10 -10.22
C ILE A 112 -1.55 -0.22 -8.75
N ASN A 113 -1.72 -1.49 -8.39
CA ASN A 113 -1.90 -1.93 -7.01
C ASN A 113 -0.67 -1.57 -6.15
N LEU A 114 0.55 -1.66 -6.72
CA LEU A 114 1.79 -1.23 -6.07
C LEU A 114 1.90 0.31 -5.93
N LEU A 115 1.43 1.07 -6.91
CA LEU A 115 1.48 2.54 -6.84
C LEU A 115 0.51 3.13 -5.81
N VAL A 116 -0.63 2.49 -5.61
CA VAL A 116 -1.69 2.99 -4.74
C VAL A 116 -1.22 3.17 -3.30
N GLY A 117 -0.36 2.29 -2.77
CA GLY A 117 0.27 2.37 -1.44
C GLY A 117 0.81 3.75 -1.11
N SER A 118 1.93 4.05 -1.74
CA SER A 118 2.65 5.31 -1.58
C SER A 118 1.89 6.56 -2.03
N LEU A 119 1.01 6.45 -3.04
CA LEU A 119 0.15 7.56 -3.45
C LEU A 119 -0.89 7.91 -2.38
N ALA A 120 -1.50 6.90 -1.75
CA ALA A 120 -2.47 7.10 -0.69
C ALA A 120 -1.81 7.69 0.57
N GLU A 121 -0.60 7.23 0.89
CA GLU A 121 0.21 7.78 1.98
C GLU A 121 0.56 9.26 1.71
N ALA A 122 1.05 9.59 0.52
CA ALA A 122 1.32 10.98 0.12
C ALA A 122 0.06 11.87 0.23
N LYS A 123 -1.09 11.35 -0.24
CA LYS A 123 -2.39 12.04 -0.10
C LYS A 123 -2.78 12.25 1.34
N TYR A 124 -2.60 11.25 2.19
CA TYR A 124 -2.90 11.37 3.61
C TYR A 124 -2.03 12.44 4.29
N VAL A 125 -0.71 12.44 4.04
CA VAL A 125 0.22 13.43 4.59
C VAL A 125 -0.16 14.84 4.16
N ALA A 126 -0.36 15.07 2.86
CA ALA A 126 -0.76 16.38 2.35
C ALA A 126 -2.08 16.87 2.96
N LEU A 127 -3.09 16.00 3.06
CA LEU A 127 -4.38 16.36 3.67
C LEU A 127 -4.26 16.67 5.16
N ARG A 128 -3.44 15.90 5.90
CA ARG A 128 -3.17 16.14 7.33
C ARG A 128 -2.52 17.50 7.54
N ASP A 129 -1.58 17.85 6.68
CA ASP A 129 -0.77 19.06 6.78
C ASP A 129 -1.42 20.27 6.08
N ASN A 130 -2.65 20.10 5.59
CA ASN A 130 -3.44 21.09 4.87
C ASN A 130 -2.72 21.64 3.61
N GLU A 131 -1.96 20.77 2.95
CA GLU A 131 -1.26 21.03 1.70
C GLU A 131 -2.07 20.56 0.49
N PRO A 132 -1.99 21.27 -0.65
CA PRO A 132 -2.62 20.82 -1.88
C PRO A 132 -1.89 19.57 -2.43
N ILE A 133 -2.66 18.58 -2.87
CA ILE A 133 -2.12 17.43 -3.60
C ILE A 133 -2.89 17.21 -4.90
N ASN A 134 -2.16 17.02 -5.99
CA ASN A 134 -2.71 16.58 -7.27
C ASN A 134 -1.65 15.81 -8.07
N GLN A 135 -2.09 15.15 -9.14
CA GLN A 135 -1.25 14.33 -10.02
C GLN A 135 -0.08 15.08 -10.69
N TYR A 136 -0.09 16.42 -10.69
CA TYR A 136 0.99 17.26 -11.21
C TYR A 136 1.96 17.75 -10.13
N LEU A 137 1.60 17.60 -8.85
CA LEU A 137 2.42 18.01 -7.70
C LEU A 137 3.24 16.85 -7.11
N VAL A 138 2.79 15.60 -7.31
CA VAL A 138 3.50 14.40 -6.87
C VAL A 138 4.13 13.71 -8.06
N THR A 139 5.44 13.47 -8.00
CA THR A 139 6.16 12.69 -9.01
C THR A 139 6.29 11.24 -8.56
N VAL A 140 6.47 10.31 -9.51
CA VAL A 140 6.76 8.90 -9.20
C VAL A 140 7.98 8.76 -8.28
N GLN A 141 9.01 9.59 -8.48
CA GLN A 141 10.22 9.57 -7.66
C GLN A 141 9.96 10.02 -6.22
N ALA A 142 9.04 10.96 -6.01
CA ALA A 142 8.69 11.44 -4.67
C ALA A 142 8.04 10.33 -3.82
N LEU A 143 7.40 9.33 -4.45
CA LEU A 143 6.77 8.20 -3.77
C LEU A 143 7.76 7.36 -2.94
N HIS A 144 9.06 7.46 -3.20
CA HIS A 144 10.09 6.83 -2.36
C HIS A 144 10.04 7.32 -0.91
N TYR A 145 9.62 8.56 -0.68
CA TYR A 145 9.52 9.17 0.65
C TYR A 145 8.19 8.88 1.36
N TYR A 146 7.29 8.12 0.73
CA TYR A 146 5.97 7.76 1.25
C TYR A 146 5.80 6.23 1.27
N GLY A 147 6.72 5.53 1.94
CA GLY A 147 6.73 4.06 2.04
C GLY A 147 7.02 3.30 0.73
N GLY A 148 6.97 3.95 -0.43
CA GLY A 148 6.97 3.31 -1.75
C GLY A 148 8.32 2.78 -2.25
N ALA A 149 9.39 2.84 -1.45
CA ALA A 149 10.72 2.41 -1.89
C ALA A 149 10.74 0.96 -2.42
N SER A 150 10.09 0.04 -1.70
CA SER A 150 10.02 -1.37 -2.07
C SER A 150 9.10 -1.62 -3.28
N ASP A 151 7.97 -0.90 -3.34
CA ASP A 151 7.02 -0.96 -4.46
C ASP A 151 7.66 -0.46 -5.75
N LEU A 152 8.31 0.70 -5.72
CA LEU A 152 8.97 1.28 -6.89
C LEU A 152 10.09 0.38 -7.42
N MET A 153 10.82 -0.30 -6.53
CA MET A 153 11.81 -1.30 -6.93
C MET A 153 11.13 -2.46 -7.67
N LEU A 154 9.97 -2.95 -7.19
CA LEU A 154 9.22 -4.01 -7.85
C LEU A 154 8.60 -3.54 -9.17
N ILE A 155 8.02 -2.35 -9.21
CA ILE A 155 7.52 -1.71 -10.43
C ILE A 155 8.64 -1.59 -11.48
N GLY A 156 9.85 -1.23 -11.06
CA GLY A 156 11.03 -1.23 -11.93
C GLY A 156 11.29 -2.59 -12.57
N LYS A 157 11.07 -3.69 -11.85
CA LYS A 157 11.16 -5.05 -12.41
C LYS A 157 10.05 -5.33 -13.43
N TYR A 158 8.81 -4.90 -13.18
CA TYR A 158 7.75 -5.00 -14.19
C TYR A 158 8.10 -4.20 -15.44
N LEU A 159 8.48 -2.93 -15.29
CA LEU A 159 8.83 -2.07 -16.42
C LEU A 159 10.02 -2.61 -17.23
N ASN A 160 10.89 -3.45 -16.64
CA ASN A 160 11.94 -4.11 -17.41
C ASN A 160 11.41 -5.08 -18.46
N CYS A 161 10.18 -5.61 -18.30
CA CYS A 161 9.51 -6.43 -19.30
C CYS A 161 8.93 -5.62 -20.47
N VAL A 162 8.84 -4.29 -20.34
CA VAL A 162 8.34 -3.36 -21.35
C VAL A 162 9.51 -2.82 -22.17
N GLU A 163 9.26 -2.57 -23.46
CA GLU A 163 10.26 -1.98 -24.36
C GLU A 163 10.76 -0.63 -23.84
N LYS A 164 12.08 -0.43 -23.89
CA LYS A 164 12.74 0.69 -23.20
C LYS A 164 12.16 2.06 -23.55
N HIS A 165 11.75 2.25 -24.80
CA HIS A 165 11.20 3.50 -25.31
C HIS A 165 9.76 3.76 -24.84
N GLU A 166 9.01 2.72 -24.41
CA GLU A 166 7.62 2.83 -23.97
C GLU A 166 7.48 2.94 -22.44
N ARG A 167 8.55 2.64 -21.68
CA ARG A 167 8.50 2.54 -20.21
C ARG A 167 8.02 3.82 -19.53
N SER A 168 8.48 4.98 -20.00
CA SER A 168 8.11 6.27 -19.41
C SER A 168 6.62 6.57 -19.59
N ASP A 169 6.11 6.33 -20.79
CA ASP A 169 4.72 6.57 -21.13
C ASP A 169 3.81 5.60 -20.38
N LYS A 170 4.18 4.32 -20.34
CA LYS A 170 3.47 3.30 -19.56
C LYS A 170 3.46 3.62 -18.07
N MET A 171 4.60 4.06 -17.51
CA MET A 171 4.66 4.46 -16.10
C MET A 171 3.74 5.64 -15.81
N THR A 172 3.72 6.65 -16.69
CA THR A 172 2.86 7.83 -16.57
C THR A 172 1.38 7.46 -16.64
N GLU A 173 1.00 6.62 -17.60
CA GLU A 173 -0.36 6.11 -17.76
C GLU A 173 -0.85 5.42 -16.48
N LEU A 174 -0.05 4.47 -15.96
CA LEU A 174 -0.40 3.68 -14.79
C LEU A 174 -0.41 4.52 -13.51
N PHE A 175 0.49 5.50 -13.39
CA PHE A 175 0.47 6.48 -12.30
C PHE A 175 -0.82 7.29 -12.29
N LEU A 176 -1.26 7.81 -13.43
CA LEU A 176 -2.51 8.57 -13.54
C LEU A 176 -3.75 7.70 -13.24
N LEU A 177 -3.71 6.41 -13.59
CA LEU A 177 -4.75 5.46 -13.22
C LEU A 177 -4.77 5.20 -11.70
N ALA A 178 -3.62 5.00 -11.07
CA ALA A 178 -3.50 4.82 -9.62
C ALA A 178 -3.94 6.08 -8.85
N TYR A 179 -3.55 7.26 -9.31
CA TYR A 179 -3.98 8.54 -8.72
C TYR A 179 -5.50 8.68 -8.77
N ARG A 180 -6.12 8.46 -9.94
CA ARG A 180 -7.59 8.52 -10.08
C ARG A 180 -8.31 7.51 -9.19
N PHE A 181 -7.71 6.34 -8.96
CA PHE A 181 -8.28 5.34 -8.05
C PHE A 181 -8.37 5.87 -6.62
N ILE A 182 -7.29 6.43 -6.07
CA ILE A 182 -7.29 7.00 -4.70
C ILE A 182 -8.02 8.34 -4.60
N ASP A 183 -8.26 9.01 -5.73
CA ASP A 183 -9.01 10.26 -5.76
C ASP A 183 -10.53 10.06 -5.76
N ASN A 184 -10.99 8.85 -6.06
CA ASN A 184 -12.37 8.49 -5.88
C ASN A 184 -12.77 8.55 -4.38
N ARG A 185 -13.78 9.36 -4.06
CA ARG A 185 -14.24 9.57 -2.67
C ARG A 185 -14.66 8.30 -1.95
N SER A 186 -15.35 7.38 -2.63
CA SER A 186 -15.81 6.11 -2.01
C SER A 186 -14.65 5.17 -1.73
N ILE A 187 -13.72 5.06 -2.69
CA ILE A 187 -12.46 4.31 -2.51
C ILE A 187 -11.66 4.90 -1.35
N TRP A 188 -11.49 6.21 -1.31
CA TRP A 188 -10.76 6.89 -0.23
C TRP A 188 -11.38 6.61 1.15
N GLN A 189 -12.71 6.70 1.27
CA GLN A 189 -13.41 6.37 2.52
C GLN A 189 -13.19 4.92 2.94
N THR A 190 -13.20 3.99 1.99
CA THR A 190 -12.93 2.57 2.22
C THR A 190 -11.50 2.36 2.72
N ILE A 191 -10.52 3.00 2.09
CA ILE A 191 -9.11 2.99 2.52
C ILE A 191 -8.99 3.49 3.96
N MET A 192 -9.58 4.64 4.28
CA MET A 192 -9.49 5.21 5.63
C MET A 192 -10.16 4.33 6.69
N THR A 193 -11.28 3.69 6.34
CA THR A 193 -11.98 2.75 7.24
C THR A 193 -11.15 1.50 7.51
N LEU A 194 -10.50 0.94 6.48
CA LEU A 194 -9.59 -0.19 6.65
C LEU A 194 -8.32 0.23 7.40
N ALA A 195 -7.78 1.43 7.18
CA ALA A 195 -6.65 1.95 7.94
C ALA A 195 -6.97 2.10 9.43
N ASP A 196 -8.18 2.60 9.76
CA ASP A 196 -8.69 2.62 11.14
C ASP A 196 -8.74 1.22 11.75
N TYR A 197 -9.17 0.24 10.95
CA TYR A 197 -9.25 -1.15 11.38
C TYR A 197 -7.87 -1.75 11.67
N ILE A 198 -6.92 -1.58 10.75
CA ILE A 198 -5.53 -2.04 10.89
C ILE A 198 -4.91 -1.44 12.16
N GLN A 199 -5.06 -0.14 12.38
CA GLN A 199 -4.46 0.55 13.52
C GLN A 199 -5.03 0.10 14.87
N LYS A 200 -6.33 -0.20 14.92
CA LYS A 200 -7.02 -0.66 16.14
C LYS A 200 -6.94 -2.18 16.35
N SER A 201 -6.52 -2.92 15.34
CA SER A 201 -6.43 -4.37 15.41
C SER A 201 -5.44 -4.78 16.51
N VAL A 202 -5.79 -5.83 17.27
CA VAL A 202 -4.89 -6.51 18.21
C VAL A 202 -4.24 -7.75 17.59
N LYS A 203 -4.60 -8.09 16.35
CA LYS A 203 -4.07 -9.24 15.62
C LYS A 203 -2.71 -8.91 15.01
N ASN A 204 -1.89 -9.94 14.82
CA ASN A 204 -0.64 -9.84 14.03
C ASN A 204 -0.88 -10.15 12.55
N THR A 205 -2.04 -10.71 12.21
CA THR A 205 -2.42 -11.03 10.84
C THR A 205 -3.89 -10.67 10.66
N ILE A 206 -4.19 -9.90 9.61
CA ILE A 206 -5.55 -9.65 9.14
C ILE A 206 -5.69 -10.40 7.81
N ALA A 207 -6.57 -11.40 7.80
CA ALA A 207 -6.73 -12.31 6.67
C ALA A 207 -7.52 -11.67 5.51
N TYR A 208 -7.38 -12.24 4.31
CA TYR A 208 -8.12 -11.82 3.12
C TYR A 208 -9.62 -11.70 3.38
N GLU A 209 -10.24 -12.71 3.99
CA GLU A 209 -11.68 -12.81 4.19
C GLU A 209 -12.20 -11.66 5.07
N GLU A 210 -11.44 -11.34 6.12
CA GLU A 210 -11.73 -10.24 7.03
C GLU A 210 -11.66 -8.88 6.34
N ILE A 211 -10.68 -8.71 5.44
CA ILE A 211 -10.53 -7.50 4.62
C ILE A 211 -11.68 -7.39 3.61
N SER A 212 -12.01 -8.48 2.90
CA SER A 212 -13.08 -8.48 1.89
C SER A 212 -14.45 -8.20 2.51
N ASP A 213 -14.72 -8.80 3.67
CA ASP A 213 -15.98 -8.59 4.40
C ASP A 213 -16.14 -7.13 4.83
N LEU A 214 -15.06 -6.52 5.35
CA LEU A 214 -15.06 -5.10 5.73
C LEU A 214 -15.34 -4.20 4.52
N ILE A 215 -14.68 -4.46 3.38
CA ILE A 215 -14.83 -3.66 2.16
C ILE A 215 -16.24 -3.81 1.55
N ASP A 216 -16.76 -5.04 1.49
CA ASP A 216 -18.09 -5.29 0.94
C ASP A 216 -19.22 -4.70 1.81
N GLN A 217 -19.00 -4.55 3.12
CA GLN A 217 -19.95 -3.83 4.01
C GLN A 217 -20.01 -2.33 3.72
N GLN A 218 -18.91 -1.70 3.28
CA GLN A 218 -18.88 -0.28 2.90
C GLN A 218 -19.49 0.00 1.52
N SER A 219 -19.68 -1.06 0.71
CA SER A 219 -20.20 -0.96 -0.65
C SER A 219 -21.71 -1.16 -0.75
N LYS A 220 -22.39 -1.33 0.39
CA LYS A 220 -23.86 -1.45 0.52
C LYS A 220 -24.47 -0.09 0.86
#